data_AF-A0A829Y5T3-F1
#
_entry.id   AF-A0A829Y5T3-F1
#
_cell.length_a   1.000
_cell.length_b   1.000
_cell.length_c   1.000
_cell.angle_alpha   90.00
_cell.angle_beta   90.00
_cell.angle_gamma   90.00
#
_symmetry.space_group_name_H-M   'P 1'
#
loop_
_entity.id
_entity.type
_entity.pdbx_description
1 polymer ?
#
loop_
_entity_poly.entity_id
_entity_poly.type
_entity_poly.pdbx_seq_one_letter_code
_entity_poly.pdbx_strand_id
1 'polypeptide(L)'
;MAPAAAPTADTATSSQPSEAPATSEPPAESGLAIKRGIVTLAPDRASFRPCGEQKDLLLVDQTDGVLKREFSGEKDANGADQGLKLYIEAYGERAIDQPAPEGFAGTFLLEEALFAAPDGQTRGCDSPPQDYIVAARGNEPFWGAEVTEAALLWRQPEDPKEISIAAPQTQDSEGAVSYVAANPEHRIELLIEAQACRDDMSGEYFAYSARATLDGKKYTGCARIGSRSF
;
A
#
# COMPACT_ATOMS: atom_id res chain seq x y z
N MET A 1 12.88 53.20 69.16
CA MET A 1 13.99 52.99 68.21
C MET A 1 13.65 51.79 67.35
N ALA A 2 13.76 51.93 66.02
CA ALA A 2 14.02 50.81 65.12
C ALA A 2 15.55 50.52 65.13
N PRO A 3 16.10 49.45 64.50
CA PRO A 3 15.45 48.52 63.56
C PRO A 3 15.79 47.02 63.69
N ALA A 4 15.09 46.22 62.87
CA ALA A 4 15.51 45.03 62.12
C ALA A 4 16.25 43.84 62.79
N ALA A 5 15.61 42.66 62.69
CA ALA A 5 16.22 41.45 62.10
C ALA A 5 15.13 40.49 61.57
N ALA A 6 15.37 39.93 60.38
CA ALA A 6 14.76 38.69 59.84
C ALA A 6 15.94 37.70 59.62
N PRO A 7 15.77 36.37 59.53
CA PRO A 7 14.88 35.65 58.59
C PRO A 7 13.96 34.65 59.36
N THR A 8 13.27 33.64 58.81
CA THR A 8 13.32 32.97 57.49
C THR A 8 11.92 32.42 57.12
N ALA A 9 11.77 31.82 55.94
CA ALA A 9 10.68 30.90 55.61
C ALA A 9 11.25 29.56 55.11
N ASP A 10 10.79 28.43 55.67
CA ASP A 10 11.13 27.09 55.19
C ASP A 10 10.34 26.77 53.92
N THR A 11 11.00 26.89 52.76
CA THR A 11 10.49 26.32 51.50
C THR A 11 11.07 24.94 51.33
N ALA A 12 10.26 23.90 51.58
CA ALA A 12 10.65 22.52 51.33
C ALA A 12 10.81 22.26 49.81
N THR A 13 12.06 22.23 49.34
CA THR A 13 12.40 21.79 47.98
C THR A 13 12.11 20.30 47.83
N SER A 14 11.00 19.95 47.18
CA SER A 14 10.75 18.60 46.68
C SER A 14 11.61 18.34 45.45
N SER A 15 12.69 17.58 45.63
CA SER A 15 13.56 17.13 44.53
C SER A 15 12.88 16.02 43.73
N GLN A 16 12.22 16.34 42.62
CA GLN A 16 11.83 15.33 41.63
C GLN A 16 13.08 14.78 40.93
N PRO A 17 13.23 13.45 40.78
CA PRO A 17 14.26 12.86 39.93
C PRO A 17 14.03 13.27 38.47
N SER A 18 15.10 13.69 37.80
CA SER A 18 15.07 14.00 36.37
C SER A 18 14.93 12.70 35.58
N GLU A 19 13.74 12.42 35.06
CA GLU A 19 13.51 11.30 34.15
C GLU A 19 14.29 11.56 32.84
N ALA A 20 15.16 10.62 32.46
CA ALA A 20 15.91 10.73 31.23
C ALA A 20 14.95 10.58 30.03
N PRO A 21 15.13 11.32 28.93
CA PRO A 21 14.25 11.19 27.78
C PRO A 21 14.33 9.77 27.22
N ALA A 22 13.20 9.06 27.26
CA ALA A 22 13.09 7.77 26.62
C ALA A 22 13.41 7.91 25.13
N THR A 23 14.40 7.17 24.66
CA THR A 23 14.70 7.05 23.23
C THR A 23 13.45 6.48 22.58
N SER A 24 12.76 7.29 21.77
CA SER A 24 11.55 6.87 21.09
C SER A 24 11.88 5.78 20.07
N GLU A 25 11.64 4.54 20.46
CA GLU A 25 11.61 3.39 19.55
C GLU A 25 10.61 3.71 18.42
N PRO A 26 10.96 3.51 17.13
CA PRO A 26 10.02 3.78 16.04
C PRO A 26 8.76 2.92 16.26
N PRO A 27 7.56 3.48 16.05
CA PRO A 27 6.33 2.75 16.33
C PRO A 27 6.30 1.47 15.50
N ALA A 28 5.95 0.36 16.14
CA ALA A 28 5.73 -0.91 15.45
C ALA A 28 4.72 -0.71 14.32
N GLU A 29 5.19 -0.78 13.08
CA GLU A 29 4.32 -0.67 11.91
C GLU A 29 3.38 -1.86 11.91
N SER A 30 2.06 -1.60 11.95
CA SER A 30 1.06 -2.67 11.81
C SER A 30 1.36 -3.51 10.57
N GLY A 31 1.33 -4.84 10.68
CA GLY A 31 1.51 -5.75 9.53
C GLY A 31 0.49 -5.48 8.41
N LEU A 32 -0.72 -5.03 8.79
CA LEU A 32 -1.82 -4.64 7.90
C LEU A 32 -1.66 -3.24 7.27
N ALA A 33 -0.62 -2.47 7.59
CA ALA A 33 -0.35 -1.22 6.91
C ALA A 33 0.42 -1.49 5.61
N ILE A 34 -0.11 -1.06 4.46
CA ILE A 34 0.50 -1.26 3.14
C ILE A 34 1.92 -0.70 3.10
N LYS A 35 2.91 -1.60 2.99
CA LYS A 35 4.31 -1.27 2.79
C LYS A 35 4.53 -0.97 1.30
N ARG A 36 5.28 0.08 0.99
CA ARG A 36 5.60 0.50 -0.38
C ARG A 36 7.11 0.55 -0.54
N GLY A 37 7.64 0.09 -1.67
CA GLY A 37 9.09 0.07 -1.89
C GLY A 37 9.50 -0.57 -3.20
N ILE A 38 10.82 -0.67 -3.40
CA ILE A 38 11.43 -1.35 -4.54
C ILE A 38 11.95 -2.71 -4.10
N VAL A 39 11.49 -3.78 -4.75
CA VAL A 39 12.09 -5.11 -4.67
C VAL A 39 13.13 -5.26 -5.77
N THR A 40 14.30 -5.82 -5.42
CA THR A 40 15.28 -6.31 -6.41
C THR A 40 15.31 -7.83 -6.37
N LEU A 41 14.86 -8.48 -7.46
CA LEU A 41 14.87 -9.94 -7.63
C LEU A 41 16.15 -10.37 -8.36
N ALA A 42 17.17 -10.76 -7.60
CA ALA A 42 18.37 -11.42 -8.14
C ALA A 42 18.18 -12.95 -8.19
N PRO A 43 19.04 -13.71 -8.90
CA PRO A 43 18.88 -15.16 -9.07
C PRO A 43 18.94 -15.94 -7.75
N ASP A 44 19.83 -15.53 -6.84
CA ASP A 44 20.11 -16.20 -5.57
C ASP A 44 19.35 -15.59 -4.38
N ARG A 45 18.97 -14.31 -4.46
CA ARG A 45 18.37 -13.56 -3.34
C ARG A 45 17.47 -12.42 -3.80
N ALA A 46 16.58 -11.98 -2.91
CA ALA A 46 15.77 -10.78 -3.12
C ALA A 46 16.07 -9.74 -2.03
N SER A 47 15.97 -8.45 -2.39
CA SER A 47 15.99 -7.35 -1.43
C SER A 47 14.72 -6.52 -1.52
N PHE A 48 14.38 -5.82 -0.43
CA PHE A 48 13.32 -4.81 -0.37
C PHE A 48 13.88 -3.50 0.18
N ARG A 49 13.69 -2.40 -0.54
CA ARG A 49 13.97 -1.04 -0.05
C ARG A 49 12.65 -0.30 0.14
N PRO A 50 12.25 0.00 1.38
CA PRO A 50 11.06 0.83 1.64
C PRO A 50 11.18 2.20 0.95
N CYS A 51 10.07 2.76 0.49
CA CYS A 51 10.07 4.11 -0.09
C CYS A 51 10.56 5.14 0.94
N GLY A 52 11.52 5.98 0.56
CA GLY A 52 12.16 6.97 1.44
C GLY A 52 13.38 6.44 2.22
N GLU A 53 13.56 5.12 2.30
CA GLU A 53 14.74 4.50 2.92
C GLU A 53 15.91 4.34 1.94
N GLN A 54 17.13 4.35 2.49
CA GLN A 54 18.37 4.20 1.71
C GLN A 54 19.00 2.81 1.84
N LYS A 55 18.60 2.02 2.85
CA LYS A 55 19.15 0.68 3.10
C LYS A 55 18.14 -0.39 2.71
N ASP A 56 18.66 -1.41 2.05
CA ASP A 56 17.90 -2.60 1.69
C ASP A 56 17.70 -3.52 2.90
N LEU A 57 16.59 -4.25 2.87
CA LEU A 57 16.26 -5.39 3.73
C LEU A 57 16.38 -6.67 2.92
N LEU A 58 16.78 -7.76 3.57
CA LEU A 58 16.69 -9.09 2.96
C LEU A 58 15.21 -9.43 2.81
N LEU A 59 14.73 -9.69 1.59
CA LEU A 59 13.36 -10.13 1.37
C LEU A 59 13.28 -11.65 1.54
N VAL A 60 12.44 -12.10 2.47
CA VAL A 60 11.98 -13.49 2.59
C VAL A 60 10.56 -13.54 2.06
N ASP A 61 10.36 -14.34 1.01
CA ASP A 61 9.11 -14.41 0.26
C ASP A 61 8.21 -15.51 0.84
N GLN A 62 7.04 -15.15 1.38
CA GLN A 62 6.02 -16.09 1.86
C GLN A 62 4.85 -16.24 0.86
N THR A 63 4.87 -15.55 -0.27
CA THR A 63 3.78 -15.48 -1.27
C THR A 63 3.75 -16.66 -2.26
N ASP A 64 4.43 -17.76 -1.94
CA ASP A 64 4.76 -18.85 -2.88
C ASP A 64 5.38 -18.32 -4.20
N GLY A 65 6.31 -17.37 -4.07
CA GLY A 65 7.12 -16.87 -5.18
C GLY A 65 6.38 -16.02 -6.22
N VAL A 66 5.27 -15.35 -5.87
CA VAL A 66 4.41 -14.64 -6.85
C VAL A 66 5.21 -13.67 -7.71
N LEU A 67 6.07 -12.84 -7.11
CA LEU A 67 6.85 -11.84 -7.83
C LEU A 67 7.83 -12.48 -8.83
N LYS A 68 8.40 -13.66 -8.51
CA LYS A 68 9.29 -14.39 -9.42
C LYS A 68 8.54 -15.09 -10.56
N ARG A 69 7.29 -15.50 -10.32
CA ARG A 69 6.43 -16.18 -11.30
C ARG A 69 5.82 -15.19 -12.29
N GLU A 70 5.13 -14.17 -11.79
CA GLU A 70 4.35 -13.22 -12.61
C GLU A 70 5.22 -12.27 -13.47
N PHE A 71 6.49 -12.11 -13.08
CA PHE A 71 7.51 -11.36 -13.81
C PHE A 71 8.64 -12.26 -14.34
N SER A 72 8.39 -13.56 -14.51
CA SER A 72 9.35 -14.47 -15.13
C SER A 72 9.60 -14.09 -16.61
N GLY A 73 10.87 -13.89 -16.97
CA GLY A 73 11.27 -13.50 -18.32
C GLY A 73 11.34 -11.98 -18.55
N GLU A 74 10.81 -11.17 -17.63
CA GLU A 74 11.05 -9.73 -17.62
C GLU A 74 12.53 -9.43 -17.38
N LYS A 75 13.01 -8.31 -17.92
CA LYS A 75 14.40 -7.86 -17.77
C LYS A 75 14.42 -6.47 -17.18
N ASP A 76 15.46 -6.17 -16.40
CA ASP A 76 15.79 -4.79 -16.02
C ASP A 76 15.87 -3.93 -17.30
N ALA A 77 15.19 -2.78 -17.29
CA ALA A 77 15.21 -1.80 -18.38
C ALA A 77 16.64 -1.30 -18.70
N ASN A 78 17.56 -1.40 -17.73
CA ASN A 78 18.97 -1.06 -17.90
C ASN A 78 19.83 -2.23 -18.42
N GLY A 79 19.25 -3.43 -18.61
CA GLY A 79 19.92 -4.61 -19.15
C GLY A 79 21.06 -5.16 -18.28
N ALA A 80 21.15 -4.74 -17.02
CA ALA A 80 22.24 -5.13 -16.13
C ALA A 80 21.96 -6.46 -15.42
N ASP A 81 23.04 -7.18 -15.10
CA ASP A 81 23.03 -8.48 -14.38
C ASP A 81 22.71 -8.33 -12.87
N GLN A 82 21.96 -7.28 -12.51
CA GLN A 82 21.72 -6.81 -11.14
C GLN A 82 20.37 -7.25 -10.55
N GLY A 83 19.60 -8.05 -11.30
CA GLY A 83 18.26 -8.51 -10.92
C GLY A 83 17.14 -7.58 -11.39
N LEU A 84 15.93 -8.12 -11.49
CA LEU A 84 14.74 -7.37 -11.90
C LEU A 84 14.28 -6.47 -10.75
N LYS A 85 14.11 -5.17 -11.04
CA LYS A 85 13.55 -4.22 -10.08
C LYS A 85 12.05 -4.08 -10.30
N LEU A 86 11.28 -4.23 -9.22
CA LEU A 86 9.84 -4.05 -9.17
C LEU A 86 9.50 -3.01 -8.11
N TYR A 87 8.67 -2.01 -8.44
CA TYR A 87 7.93 -1.31 -7.41
C TYR A 87 6.81 -2.22 -6.90
N ILE A 88 6.63 -2.29 -5.58
CA ILE A 88 5.56 -3.07 -4.94
C ILE A 88 4.76 -2.25 -3.93
N GLU A 89 3.51 -2.68 -3.74
CA GLU A 89 2.72 -2.44 -2.54
C GLU A 89 2.36 -3.80 -1.93
N ALA A 90 2.51 -3.95 -0.61
CA ALA A 90 2.44 -5.26 0.03
C ALA A 90 2.02 -5.21 1.51
N TYR A 91 1.49 -6.32 2.00
CA TYR A 91 1.50 -6.64 3.43
C TYR A 91 2.76 -7.42 3.80
N GLY A 92 3.20 -7.22 5.04
CA GLY A 92 4.45 -7.77 5.54
C GLY A 92 5.07 -6.95 6.66
N GLU A 93 6.00 -7.58 7.35
CA GLU A 93 6.64 -7.07 8.57
C GLU A 93 8.17 -7.23 8.55
N ARG A 94 8.85 -6.52 9.46
CA ARG A 94 10.28 -6.75 9.73
C ARG A 94 10.41 -7.91 10.71
N ALA A 95 11.15 -8.95 10.33
CA ALA A 95 11.44 -10.06 11.23
C ALA A 95 12.34 -9.60 12.38
N ILE A 96 11.93 -9.92 13.62
CA ILE A 96 12.70 -9.66 14.83
C ILE A 96 13.79 -10.74 15.03
N ASP A 97 13.42 -12.01 14.81
CA ASP A 97 14.27 -13.18 15.11
C ASP A 97 15.01 -13.77 13.90
N GLN A 98 14.97 -13.11 12.73
CA GLN A 98 15.70 -13.54 11.52
C GLN A 98 16.78 -12.51 11.14
N PRO A 99 18.03 -12.65 11.65
CA PRO A 99 19.10 -11.70 11.34
C PRO A 99 19.47 -11.76 9.86
N ALA A 100 19.52 -10.60 9.21
CA ALA A 100 19.98 -10.50 7.84
C ALA A 100 21.52 -10.53 7.77
N PRO A 101 22.12 -10.98 6.65
CA PRO A 101 23.56 -10.89 6.40
C PRO A 101 24.07 -9.44 6.41
N GLU A 102 25.39 -9.29 6.59
CA GLU A 102 26.05 -7.98 6.49
C GLU A 102 25.71 -7.26 5.18
N GLY A 103 25.45 -5.96 5.27
CA GLY A 103 24.98 -5.11 4.18
C GLY A 103 23.48 -4.78 4.22
N PHE A 104 22.65 -5.62 4.86
CA PHE A 104 21.22 -5.37 5.02
C PHE A 104 20.89 -4.68 6.36
N ALA A 105 19.83 -3.89 6.40
CA ALA A 105 19.32 -3.25 7.62
C ALA A 105 18.31 -4.10 8.40
N GLY A 106 18.22 -5.41 8.10
CA GLY A 106 17.27 -6.36 8.67
C GLY A 106 16.59 -7.21 7.59
N THR A 107 15.61 -8.02 8.00
CA THR A 107 14.85 -8.91 7.12
C THR A 107 13.40 -8.41 7.03
N PHE A 108 12.83 -8.42 5.82
CA PHE A 108 11.43 -8.16 5.55
C PHE A 108 10.74 -9.45 5.12
N LEU A 109 9.65 -9.80 5.80
CA LEU A 109 8.80 -10.93 5.46
C LEU A 109 7.70 -10.40 4.53
N LEU A 110 7.73 -10.80 3.26
CA LEU A 110 6.68 -10.48 2.29
C LEU A 110 5.54 -11.49 2.46
N GLU A 111 4.42 -11.04 3.02
CA GLU A 111 3.25 -11.88 3.31
C GLU A 111 2.26 -11.92 2.15
N GLU A 112 1.97 -10.75 1.56
CA GLU A 112 1.09 -10.60 0.38
C GLU A 112 1.61 -9.46 -0.50
N ALA A 113 1.83 -9.73 -1.78
CA ALA A 113 2.06 -8.68 -2.77
C ALA A 113 0.71 -8.19 -3.29
N LEU A 114 0.33 -6.93 -3.02
CA LEU A 114 -0.97 -6.35 -3.39
C LEU A 114 -0.94 -5.76 -4.80
N PHE A 115 0.17 -5.13 -5.14
CA PHE A 115 0.46 -4.54 -6.45
C PHE A 115 1.95 -4.71 -6.76
N ALA A 116 2.30 -4.98 -8.01
CA ALA A 116 3.68 -4.95 -8.47
C ALA A 116 3.78 -4.47 -9.92
N ALA A 117 4.83 -3.71 -10.21
CA ALA A 117 5.11 -3.21 -11.55
C ALA A 117 6.63 -3.08 -11.76
N PRO A 118 7.16 -3.23 -12.99
CA PRO A 118 8.57 -2.99 -13.25
C PRO A 118 8.98 -1.56 -12.90
N ASP A 119 10.15 -1.41 -12.28
CA ASP A 119 10.67 -0.11 -11.86
C ASP A 119 10.80 0.85 -13.05
N GLY A 120 10.49 2.13 -12.82
CA GLY A 120 10.43 3.17 -13.86
C GLY A 120 9.23 3.11 -14.82
N GLN A 121 8.41 2.05 -14.84
CA GLN A 121 7.15 2.05 -15.61
C GLN A 121 6.00 2.76 -14.88
N THR A 122 6.10 2.87 -13.55
CA THR A 122 5.20 3.68 -12.72
C THR A 122 6.00 4.76 -12.00
N ARG A 123 5.31 5.75 -11.42
CA ARG A 123 5.95 6.71 -10.49
C ARG A 123 6.39 6.07 -9.17
N GLY A 124 5.96 4.85 -8.86
CA GLY A 124 6.41 4.08 -7.71
C GLY A 124 6.48 4.88 -6.41
N CYS A 125 7.69 4.96 -5.83
CA CYS A 125 7.95 5.68 -4.59
C CYS A 125 7.82 7.21 -4.67
N ASP A 126 7.81 7.81 -5.86
CA ASP A 126 7.58 9.25 -6.05
C ASP A 126 6.07 9.60 -5.99
N SER A 127 5.19 8.61 -5.98
CA SER A 127 3.75 8.82 -5.76
C SER A 127 3.42 8.97 -4.27
N PRO A 128 2.49 9.87 -3.90
CA PRO A 128 1.91 9.89 -2.57
C PRO A 128 1.20 8.54 -2.26
N PRO A 129 0.94 8.22 -0.98
CA PRO A 129 0.04 7.12 -0.62
C PRO A 129 -1.33 7.28 -1.27
N GLN A 130 -2.03 6.17 -1.50
CA GLN A 130 -3.37 6.18 -2.09
C GLN A 130 -4.37 6.80 -1.12
N ASP A 131 -5.22 7.71 -1.61
CA ASP A 131 -6.29 8.39 -0.86
C ASP A 131 -7.67 7.73 -1.01
N TYR A 132 -7.76 6.72 -1.87
CA TYR A 132 -8.91 5.83 -2.06
C TYR A 132 -8.85 4.56 -1.18
N ILE A 133 -10.01 3.90 -1.07
CA ILE A 133 -10.19 2.57 -0.46
C ILE A 133 -9.82 1.49 -1.48
N VAL A 134 -10.34 1.60 -2.71
CA VAL A 134 -9.97 0.76 -3.86
C VAL A 134 -10.05 1.56 -5.16
N ALA A 135 -9.12 1.32 -6.07
CA ALA A 135 -9.20 1.74 -7.46
C ALA A 135 -9.21 0.50 -8.36
N ALA A 136 -10.10 0.48 -9.35
CA ALA A 136 -10.23 -0.58 -10.33
C ALA A 136 -10.17 -0.01 -11.75
N ARG A 137 -9.64 -0.78 -12.71
CA ARG A 137 -9.58 -0.39 -14.12
C ARG A 137 -9.57 -1.60 -15.05
N GLY A 138 -9.99 -1.42 -16.29
CA GLY A 138 -9.86 -2.45 -17.34
C GLY A 138 -9.71 -1.85 -18.73
N ASN A 139 -9.16 -2.66 -19.65
CA ASN A 139 -8.69 -2.23 -20.96
C ASN A 139 -9.77 -2.31 -22.06
N GLU A 140 -10.61 -3.35 -22.06
CA GLU A 140 -11.65 -3.56 -23.08
C GLU A 140 -13.03 -3.91 -22.49
N PRO A 141 -14.05 -3.04 -22.61
CA PRO A 141 -13.93 -1.61 -22.96
C PRO A 141 -13.09 -0.87 -21.91
N PHE A 142 -12.51 0.28 -22.25
CA PHE A 142 -11.70 1.04 -21.30
C PHE A 142 -12.59 1.64 -20.19
N TRP A 143 -12.21 1.46 -18.93
CA TRP A 143 -12.93 2.01 -17.78
C TRP A 143 -12.02 2.16 -16.55
N GLY A 144 -12.44 3.01 -15.62
CA GLY A 144 -11.90 3.07 -14.27
C GLY A 144 -12.98 3.37 -13.24
N ALA A 145 -12.83 2.84 -12.03
CA ALA A 145 -13.63 3.19 -10.87
C ALA A 145 -12.73 3.43 -9.66
N GLU A 146 -13.11 4.38 -8.82
CA GLU A 146 -12.38 4.73 -7.60
C GLU A 146 -13.39 4.88 -6.46
N VAL A 147 -13.16 4.18 -5.36
CA VAL A 147 -14.02 4.22 -4.17
C VAL A 147 -13.31 4.96 -3.07
N THR A 148 -13.96 6.00 -2.56
CA THR A 148 -13.56 6.75 -1.38
C THR A 148 -14.68 6.66 -0.33
N GLU A 149 -14.42 7.09 0.91
CA GLU A 149 -15.49 7.27 1.92
C GLU A 149 -16.62 8.22 1.44
N ALA A 150 -16.29 9.18 0.57
CA ALA A 150 -17.24 10.19 0.12
C ALA A 150 -18.10 9.71 -1.07
N ALA A 151 -17.48 9.05 -2.04
CA ALA A 151 -18.10 8.71 -3.32
C ALA A 151 -17.45 7.52 -4.02
N LEU A 152 -18.23 6.86 -4.87
CA LEU A 152 -17.76 6.03 -5.97
C LEU A 152 -17.70 6.89 -7.24
N LEU A 153 -16.53 6.97 -7.84
CA LEU A 153 -16.23 7.75 -9.03
C LEU A 153 -15.91 6.83 -10.20
N TRP A 154 -16.77 6.83 -11.23
CA TRP A 154 -16.60 6.09 -12.47
C TRP A 154 -16.06 6.97 -13.58
N ARG A 155 -15.17 6.43 -14.42
CA ARG A 155 -14.58 7.11 -15.58
C ARG A 155 -14.54 6.18 -16.80
N GLN A 156 -14.88 6.70 -17.98
CA GLN A 156 -14.85 5.97 -19.25
C GLN A 156 -14.64 6.92 -20.46
N PRO A 157 -14.29 6.42 -21.66
CA PRO A 157 -14.15 7.25 -22.86
C PRO A 157 -15.47 7.83 -23.38
N GLU A 158 -16.56 7.07 -23.29
CA GLU A 158 -17.89 7.45 -23.80
C GLU A 158 -18.65 8.38 -22.85
N ASP A 159 -19.49 9.27 -23.38
CA ASP A 159 -20.30 10.15 -22.54
C ASP A 159 -21.40 9.37 -21.77
N PRO A 160 -21.61 9.67 -20.47
CA PRO A 160 -20.86 10.61 -19.64
C PRO A 160 -19.49 10.05 -19.23
N LYS A 161 -18.44 10.85 -19.45
CA LYS A 161 -17.04 10.44 -19.23
C LYS A 161 -16.67 10.24 -17.77
N GLU A 162 -17.39 10.90 -16.86
CA GLU A 162 -17.23 10.77 -15.42
C GLU A 162 -18.61 10.77 -14.75
N ILE A 163 -18.83 9.84 -13.82
CA ILE A 163 -20.04 9.73 -13.00
C ILE A 163 -19.59 9.63 -11.55
N SER A 164 -20.04 10.56 -10.71
CA SER A 164 -19.75 10.56 -9.27
C SER A 164 -21.03 10.31 -8.49
N ILE A 165 -21.03 9.30 -7.62
CA ILE A 165 -22.17 8.97 -6.76
C ILE A 165 -21.70 8.87 -5.31
N ALA A 166 -22.26 9.72 -4.45
CA ALA A 166 -21.91 9.79 -3.04
C ALA A 166 -22.41 8.57 -2.23
N ALA A 167 -21.79 8.35 -1.07
CA ALA A 167 -22.18 7.35 -0.07
C ALA A 167 -22.35 5.91 -0.61
N PRO A 168 -21.32 5.32 -1.25
CA PRO A 168 -21.36 3.93 -1.70
C PRO A 168 -21.66 2.99 -0.54
N GLN A 169 -22.56 2.04 -0.77
CA GLN A 169 -22.86 0.97 0.17
C GLN A 169 -21.80 -0.13 0.00
N THR A 170 -21.07 -0.43 1.07
CA THR A 170 -20.11 -1.54 1.11
C THR A 170 -20.80 -2.79 1.66
N GLN A 171 -20.55 -3.93 1.03
CA GLN A 171 -20.95 -5.25 1.53
C GLN A 171 -19.81 -6.23 1.34
N ASP A 172 -19.25 -6.67 2.47
CA ASP A 172 -18.18 -7.64 2.57
C ASP A 172 -18.73 -9.08 2.55
N SER A 173 -17.97 -9.97 1.93
CA SER A 173 -18.21 -11.41 1.87
C SER A 173 -16.88 -12.16 1.89
N GLU A 174 -16.90 -13.45 2.17
CA GLU A 174 -15.68 -14.25 2.27
C GLU A 174 -14.92 -14.29 0.93
N GLY A 175 -13.77 -13.59 0.86
CA GLY A 175 -12.94 -13.47 -0.34
C GLY A 175 -13.35 -12.38 -1.35
N ALA A 176 -14.41 -11.61 -1.09
CA ALA A 176 -14.85 -10.54 -2.00
C ALA A 176 -15.57 -9.37 -1.31
N VAL A 177 -15.31 -8.15 -1.78
CA VAL A 177 -15.94 -6.92 -1.30
C VAL A 177 -16.73 -6.27 -2.43
N SER A 178 -17.96 -5.86 -2.16
CA SER A 178 -18.82 -5.19 -3.12
C SER A 178 -19.15 -3.75 -2.71
N TYR A 179 -19.15 -2.85 -3.68
CA TYR A 179 -19.50 -1.44 -3.54
C TYR A 179 -20.64 -1.12 -4.50
N VAL A 180 -21.73 -0.57 -3.97
CA VAL A 180 -22.92 -0.23 -4.76
C VAL A 180 -23.27 1.24 -4.55
N ALA A 181 -23.36 2.00 -5.63
CA ALA A 181 -23.78 3.40 -5.60
C ALA A 181 -24.83 3.63 -6.70
N ALA A 182 -25.90 4.36 -6.37
CA ALA A 182 -26.95 4.70 -7.34
C ALA A 182 -27.49 6.11 -7.13
N ASN A 183 -27.83 6.78 -8.23
CA ASN A 183 -28.56 8.05 -8.28
C ASN A 183 -29.76 7.90 -9.24
N PRO A 184 -30.55 8.96 -9.54
CA PRO A 184 -31.71 8.85 -10.44
C PRO A 184 -31.40 8.48 -11.90
N GLU A 185 -30.15 8.65 -12.34
CA GLU A 185 -29.71 8.48 -13.73
C GLU A 185 -28.86 7.22 -13.93
N HIS A 186 -28.04 6.87 -12.93
CA HIS A 186 -27.02 5.83 -13.01
C HIS A 186 -26.97 4.92 -11.78
N ARG A 187 -26.65 3.64 -12.00
CA ARG A 187 -26.34 2.63 -10.97
C ARG A 187 -25.02 1.95 -11.30
N ILE A 188 -24.10 1.99 -10.34
CA ILE A 188 -22.78 1.38 -10.40
C ILE A 188 -22.67 0.30 -9.32
N GLU A 189 -22.27 -0.89 -9.73
CA GLU A 189 -21.88 -2.00 -8.86
C GLU A 189 -20.44 -2.36 -9.18
N LEU A 190 -19.58 -2.42 -8.17
CA LEU A 190 -18.17 -2.81 -8.27
C LEU A 190 -17.90 -3.94 -7.29
N LEU A 191 -17.55 -5.11 -7.79
CA LEU A 191 -17.12 -6.26 -7.01
C LEU A 191 -15.61 -6.44 -7.16
N ILE A 192 -14.93 -6.55 -6.03
CA ILE A 192 -13.51 -6.81 -5.90
C ILE A 192 -13.33 -8.22 -5.34
N GLU A 193 -12.59 -9.07 -6.04
CA GLU A 193 -12.37 -10.46 -5.65
C GLU A 193 -10.89 -10.71 -5.41
N ALA A 194 -10.56 -11.47 -4.35
CA ALA A 194 -9.20 -11.91 -4.01
C ALA A 194 -8.68 -12.96 -5.00
N GLN A 195 -8.45 -12.52 -6.24
CA GLN A 195 -8.01 -13.30 -7.37
C GLN A 195 -7.01 -12.46 -8.16
N ALA A 196 -5.79 -12.99 -8.32
CA ALA A 196 -4.72 -12.34 -9.05
C ALA A 196 -5.15 -11.89 -10.45
N CYS A 197 -4.75 -10.67 -10.82
CA CYS A 197 -5.04 -10.04 -12.09
C CYS A 197 -3.76 -9.43 -12.66
N ARG A 198 -3.48 -9.69 -13.94
CA ARG A 198 -2.34 -9.11 -14.67
C ARG A 198 -2.90 -8.26 -15.80
N ASP A 199 -2.56 -6.98 -15.79
CA ASP A 199 -2.94 -6.04 -16.84
C ASP A 199 -2.06 -6.32 -18.08
N ASP A 200 -2.69 -6.69 -19.18
CA ASP A 200 -2.03 -7.14 -20.41
C ASP A 200 -1.36 -6.00 -21.20
N MET A 201 -1.80 -4.77 -21.00
CA MET A 201 -1.26 -3.57 -21.66
C MET A 201 -0.06 -2.98 -20.92
N SER A 202 0.01 -3.13 -19.60
CA SER A 202 1.07 -2.54 -18.76
C SER A 202 2.00 -3.57 -18.10
N GLY A 203 1.62 -4.85 -18.08
CA GLY A 203 2.34 -5.88 -17.33
C GLY A 203 2.23 -5.75 -15.81
N GLU A 204 1.42 -4.82 -15.30
CA GLU A 204 1.19 -4.61 -13.87
C GLU A 204 0.45 -5.82 -13.27
N TYR A 205 0.92 -6.25 -12.10
CA TYR A 205 0.29 -7.29 -11.29
C TYR A 205 -0.54 -6.67 -10.16
N PHE A 206 -1.69 -7.28 -9.91
CA PHE A 206 -2.62 -6.93 -8.85
C PHE A 206 -3.05 -8.23 -8.14
N ALA A 207 -3.12 -8.23 -6.81
CA ALA A 207 -3.69 -9.36 -6.06
C ALA A 207 -5.20 -9.53 -6.27
N TYR A 208 -5.88 -8.48 -6.74
CA TYR A 208 -7.34 -8.41 -6.82
C TYR A 208 -7.82 -8.18 -8.26
N SER A 209 -8.93 -8.82 -8.58
CA SER A 209 -9.64 -8.64 -9.84
C SER A 209 -10.94 -7.86 -9.60
N ALA A 210 -11.40 -7.16 -10.64
CA ALA A 210 -12.59 -6.33 -10.59
C ALA A 210 -13.64 -6.80 -11.60
N ARG A 211 -14.88 -6.90 -11.14
CA ARG A 211 -16.08 -7.00 -11.99
C ARG A 211 -16.98 -5.82 -11.69
N ALA A 212 -17.28 -5.02 -12.69
CA ALA A 212 -18.18 -3.88 -12.52
C ALA A 212 -19.41 -3.95 -13.44
N THR A 213 -20.48 -3.30 -13.02
CA THR A 213 -21.70 -3.10 -13.79
C THR A 213 -22.12 -1.63 -13.70
N LEU A 214 -22.15 -0.94 -14.84
CA LEU A 214 -22.77 0.38 -14.98
C LEU A 214 -24.04 0.21 -15.80
N ASP A 215 -25.20 0.53 -15.23
CA ASP A 215 -26.52 0.51 -15.89
C ASP A 215 -26.84 -0.81 -16.63
N GLY A 216 -26.35 -1.93 -16.08
CA GLY A 216 -26.49 -3.28 -16.65
C GLY A 216 -25.40 -3.69 -17.65
N LYS A 217 -24.58 -2.76 -18.15
CA LYS A 217 -23.38 -3.07 -18.96
C LYS A 217 -22.27 -3.57 -18.04
N LYS A 218 -21.67 -4.71 -18.38
CA LYS A 218 -20.64 -5.39 -17.59
C LYS A 218 -19.24 -5.05 -18.05
N TYR A 219 -18.32 -5.02 -17.09
CA TYR A 219 -16.92 -4.65 -17.23
C TYR A 219 -16.05 -5.59 -16.38
N THR A 220 -14.84 -5.87 -16.85
CA THR A 220 -13.82 -6.67 -16.15
C THR A 220 -12.52 -5.90 -16.09
N GLY A 221 -11.70 -6.15 -15.06
CA GLY A 221 -10.45 -5.42 -14.85
C GLY A 221 -9.65 -5.92 -13.65
N CYS A 222 -8.62 -5.17 -13.30
CA CYS A 222 -7.80 -5.40 -12.10
C CYS A 222 -8.10 -4.34 -11.03
N ALA A 223 -7.83 -4.65 -9.76
CA ALA A 223 -8.09 -3.78 -8.62
C ALA A 223 -6.86 -3.61 -7.72
N ARG A 224 -6.67 -2.39 -7.24
CA ARG A 224 -5.61 -1.97 -6.33
C ARG A 224 -6.24 -1.44 -5.04
N ILE A 225 -5.92 -2.08 -3.92
CA ILE A 225 -6.38 -1.65 -2.60
C ILE A 225 -5.52 -0.46 -2.15
N GLY A 226 -6.18 0.57 -1.61
CA GLY A 226 -5.52 1.76 -1.08
C GLY A 226 -5.35 1.71 0.43
N SER A 227 -4.58 2.65 0.97
CA SER A 227 -4.25 2.73 2.40
C SER A 227 -5.38 3.27 3.30
N ARG A 228 -6.56 3.57 2.73
CA ARG A 228 -7.71 4.07 3.48
C ARG A 228 -8.61 2.91 3.94
N SER A 229 -8.20 2.27 5.02
CA SER A 229 -9.01 1.29 5.76
C SER A 229 -9.68 1.94 6.98
N PHE A 230 -10.80 1.35 7.40
CA PHE A 230 -11.74 1.82 8.43
C PHE A 230 -11.14 2.10 9.82
#